data_AF-A0A957S6A0-F1
#
_entry.id   AF-A0A957S6A0-F1
#
_cell.length_a   1.000
_cell.length_b   1.000
_cell.length_c   1.000
_cell.angle_alpha   90.00
_cell.angle_beta   90.00
_cell.angle_gamma   90.00
#
_symmetry.space_group_name_H-M   'P 1'
#
loop_
_entity.id
_entity.type
_entity.pdbx_description
1 polymer ?
#
loop_
_entity_poly.entity_id
_entity_poly.type
_entity_poly.pdbx_seq_one_letter_code
_entity_poly.pdbx_strand_id
1 'polypeptide(L)'
;MRELQMIGSDVERFECPVCGSHDRERHLIYYLDRTDLFKCMTGAAVLHLAPERHVSERINKSGPTTYIKGDLYPTKADIKKIDLLALPFSENTFDIVIANHVLEHVKDDTEAL
;
A
#
# COMPACT_ATOMS: atom_id res chain seq x y z
N MET A 1 -14.85 -23.02 -9.29
CA MET A 1 -13.54 -22.58 -9.86
C MET A 1 -12.65 -23.73 -10.31
N ARG A 2 -12.55 -24.87 -9.59
CA ARG A 2 -11.79 -26.06 -10.08
C ARG A 2 -12.35 -26.70 -11.36
N GLU A 3 -13.63 -26.50 -11.65
CA GLU A 3 -14.29 -27.04 -12.85
C GLU A 3 -13.77 -26.44 -14.17
N LEU A 4 -13.14 -25.26 -14.14
CA LEU A 4 -12.70 -24.56 -15.34
C LEU A 4 -11.30 -24.99 -15.82
N GLN A 5 -10.63 -25.93 -15.12
CA GLN A 5 -9.24 -26.34 -15.39
C GLN A 5 -8.34 -25.13 -15.69
N MET A 6 -8.44 -24.09 -14.87
CA MET A 6 -7.79 -22.81 -15.13
C MET A 6 -6.28 -22.99 -15.21
N ILE A 7 -5.68 -22.64 -16.34
CA ILE A 7 -4.22 -22.61 -16.51
C ILE A 7 -3.77 -21.17 -16.31
N GLY A 8 -3.18 -20.86 -15.15
CA GLY A 8 -2.71 -19.50 -14.82
C GLY A 8 -3.03 -19.09 -13.38
N SER A 9 -3.29 -17.79 -13.19
CA SER A 9 -3.63 -17.18 -11.90
C SER A 9 -5.08 -17.52 -11.51
N ASP A 10 -5.29 -18.14 -10.34
CA ASP A 10 -6.62 -18.42 -9.77
C ASP A 10 -6.70 -18.00 -8.29
N VAL A 11 -7.86 -18.12 -7.64
CA VAL A 11 -8.03 -17.69 -6.23
C VAL A 11 -7.17 -18.47 -5.22
N GLU A 12 -6.70 -19.66 -5.57
CA GLU A 12 -5.77 -20.45 -4.75
C GLU A 12 -4.29 -20.17 -5.15
N ARG A 13 -4.04 -19.73 -6.39
CA ARG A 13 -2.72 -19.60 -7.01
C ARG A 13 -2.59 -18.28 -7.78
N PHE A 14 -2.54 -17.17 -7.06
CA PHE A 14 -2.45 -15.81 -7.62
C PHE A 14 -1.14 -15.08 -7.26
N GLU A 15 -0.18 -15.81 -6.67
CA GLU A 15 1.15 -15.31 -6.33
C GLU A 15 2.18 -15.77 -7.34
N CYS A 16 3.13 -14.90 -7.65
CA CYS A 16 4.32 -15.33 -8.36
C CYS A 16 5.18 -16.25 -7.48
N PRO A 17 5.55 -17.46 -7.93
CA PRO A 17 6.30 -18.41 -7.11
C PRO A 17 7.74 -17.97 -6.80
N VAL A 18 8.24 -16.92 -7.47
CA VAL A 18 9.61 -16.41 -7.28
C VAL A 18 9.68 -15.30 -6.24
N CYS A 19 8.82 -14.28 -6.37
CA CYS A 19 8.87 -13.11 -5.50
C CYS A 19 7.63 -12.92 -4.62
N GLY A 20 6.58 -13.72 -4.79
CA GLY A 20 5.33 -13.61 -4.02
C GLY A 20 4.45 -12.42 -4.39
N SER A 21 4.81 -11.59 -5.38
CA SER A 21 3.94 -10.48 -5.79
C SER A 21 2.70 -10.98 -6.53
N HIS A 22 1.59 -10.27 -6.33
CA HIS A 22 0.33 -10.45 -7.06
C HIS A 22 0.21 -9.49 -8.24
N ASP A 23 -0.78 -9.73 -9.11
CA ASP A 23 -1.06 -8.89 -10.28
C ASP A 23 -1.39 -7.44 -9.90
N ARG A 24 -2.19 -7.24 -8.83
CA ARG A 24 -2.56 -5.91 -8.33
C ARG A 24 -1.35 -5.10 -7.86
N GLU A 25 -0.46 -5.72 -7.08
CA GLU A 25 0.73 -5.05 -6.56
C GLU A 25 1.68 -4.65 -7.70
N ARG A 26 1.86 -5.54 -8.70
CA ARG A 26 2.64 -5.23 -9.91
C ARG A 26 2.02 -4.09 -10.72
N HIS A 27 0.69 -4.11 -10.87
CA HIS A 27 -0.02 -3.06 -11.58
C HIS A 27 0.15 -1.71 -10.89
N LEU A 28 0.02 -1.66 -9.56
CA LEU A 28 0.24 -0.45 -8.77
C LEU A 28 1.68 0.07 -8.92
N ILE A 29 2.69 -0.80 -8.77
CA ILE A 29 4.09 -0.41 -8.98
C ILE A 29 4.30 0.15 -10.38
N TYR A 30 3.76 -0.50 -11.41
CA TYR A 30 3.86 -0.02 -12.79
C TYR A 30 3.20 1.36 -12.96
N TYR A 31 2.01 1.56 -12.38
CA TYR A 31 1.31 2.85 -12.42
C TYR A 31 2.15 3.95 -11.75
N LEU A 32 2.58 3.73 -10.50
CA LEU A 32 3.41 4.68 -9.74
C LEU A 32 4.73 5.02 -10.45
N ASP A 33 5.33 4.05 -11.14
CA ASP A 33 6.51 4.26 -11.98
C ASP A 33 6.21 5.11 -13.22
N ARG A 34 5.12 4.81 -13.93
CA ARG A 34 4.75 5.52 -15.18
C ARG A 34 4.26 6.94 -14.94
N THR A 35 3.77 7.24 -13.74
CA THR A 35 3.32 8.58 -13.36
C THR A 35 4.38 9.35 -12.56
N ASP A 36 5.61 8.85 -12.48
CA ASP A 36 6.73 9.46 -11.74
C ASP A 36 6.47 9.68 -10.22
N LEU A 37 5.44 9.04 -9.64
CA LEU A 37 5.05 9.24 -8.25
C LEU A 37 6.13 8.81 -7.26
N PHE A 38 6.90 7.75 -7.57
CA PHE A 38 8.05 7.39 -6.74
C PHE A 38 9.09 8.51 -6.69
N LYS A 39 9.29 9.29 -7.77
CA LYS A 39 10.23 10.43 -7.75
C LYS A 39 9.70 11.57 -6.88
N CYS A 40 8.38 11.79 -6.88
CA CYS A 40 7.74 12.78 -6.00
C CYS A 40 7.89 12.44 -4.50
N MET A 41 8.16 11.17 -4.17
CA MET A 41 8.39 10.75 -2.78
C MET A 41 9.81 11.04 -2.29
N THR A 42 10.75 11.40 -3.16
CA THR A 42 12.10 11.78 -2.73
C THR A 42 12.04 13.04 -1.89
N GLY A 43 12.51 12.96 -0.64
CA GLY A 43 12.50 14.07 0.30
C GLY A 43 11.14 14.34 0.97
N ALA A 44 10.08 13.61 0.60
CA ALA A 44 8.72 13.82 1.11
C ALA A 44 8.45 13.08 2.43
N ALA A 45 7.50 13.56 3.21
CA ALA A 45 6.88 12.83 4.31
C ALA A 45 5.70 12.00 3.78
N VAL A 46 5.81 10.67 3.90
CA VAL A 46 4.86 9.71 3.32
C VAL A 46 4.17 8.88 4.41
N LEU A 47 2.84 8.85 4.38
CA LEU A 47 2.01 7.89 5.12
C LEU A 47 1.48 6.83 4.15
N HIS A 48 1.65 5.55 4.48
CA HIS A 48 1.12 4.44 3.68
C HIS A 48 0.32 3.48 4.58
N LEU A 49 -0.98 3.43 4.32
CA LEU A 49 -1.95 2.63 5.05
C LEU A 49 -2.16 1.28 4.35
N ALA A 50 -2.29 0.21 5.14
CA ALA A 50 -2.36 -1.18 4.68
C ALA A 50 -1.25 -1.54 3.66
N PRO A 51 0.02 -1.33 4.01
CA PRO A 51 1.10 -1.26 3.03
C PRO A 51 1.40 -2.61 2.37
N GLU A 52 1.44 -2.63 1.02
CA GLU A 52 1.93 -3.80 0.29
C GLU A 52 3.47 -3.89 0.38
N ARG A 53 3.98 -5.12 0.37
CA ARG A 53 5.40 -5.40 0.63
C ARG A 53 6.31 -4.77 -0.43
N HIS A 54 6.09 -5.08 -1.69
CA HIS A 54 6.98 -4.66 -2.77
C HIS A 54 6.81 -3.16 -3.06
N VAL A 55 5.60 -2.61 -2.89
CA VAL A 55 5.37 -1.16 -2.95
C VAL A 55 6.19 -0.47 -1.86
N SER A 56 6.14 -0.97 -0.61
CA SER A 56 6.95 -0.44 0.49
C SER A 56 8.45 -0.51 0.23
N GLU A 57 8.94 -1.58 -0.40
CA GLU A 57 10.35 -1.70 -0.79
C GLU A 57 10.73 -0.63 -1.82
N ARG A 58 9.85 -0.31 -2.77
CA ARG A 58 10.06 0.75 -3.77
C ARG A 58 10.02 2.15 -3.15
N ILE A 59 9.07 2.42 -2.25
CA ILE A 59 8.97 3.71 -1.53
C ILE A 59 10.21 3.95 -0.65
N ASN A 60 10.70 2.94 0.06
CA ASN A 60 11.94 3.10 0.82
C ASN A 60 13.12 3.48 -0.08
N LYS A 61 13.21 2.88 -1.28
CA LYS A 61 14.26 3.17 -2.25
C LYS A 61 14.14 4.54 -2.90
N SER A 62 12.96 5.16 -2.94
CA SER A 62 12.80 6.52 -3.47
C SER A 62 13.31 7.61 -2.52
N GLY A 63 13.64 7.27 -1.27
CA GLY A 63 14.28 8.18 -0.31
C GLY A 63 13.37 9.27 0.25
N PRO A 64 12.21 8.94 0.83
CA PRO A 64 11.41 9.89 1.61
C PRO A 64 12.18 10.36 2.86
N THR A 65 11.90 11.58 3.32
CA THR A 65 12.44 12.08 4.61
C THR A 65 11.82 11.35 5.79
N THR A 66 10.52 11.03 5.68
CA THR A 66 9.78 10.23 6.66
C THR A 66 8.89 9.24 5.92
N TYR A 67 8.92 7.97 6.33
CA TYR A 67 8.00 6.96 5.81
C TYR A 67 7.34 6.21 6.95
N ILE A 68 6.04 6.44 7.14
CA ILE A 68 5.23 5.76 8.15
C ILE A 68 4.31 4.76 7.46
N LYS A 69 4.39 3.52 7.94
CA LYS A 69 3.51 2.42 7.56
C LYS A 69 2.47 2.23 8.65
N GLY A 70 1.19 2.29 8.28
CA GLY A 70 0.07 2.14 9.19
C GLY A 70 -0.85 1.01 8.79
N ASP A 71 -1.39 0.29 9.76
CA ASP A 71 -2.44 -0.70 9.54
C ASP A 71 -3.31 -0.80 10.80
N LEU A 72 -4.60 -1.08 10.65
CA LEU A 72 -5.49 -1.27 11.80
C LEU A 72 -5.12 -2.55 12.60
N TYR A 73 -4.57 -3.54 11.90
CA TYR A 73 -4.17 -4.85 12.40
C TYR A 73 -2.73 -5.19 11.92
N PRO A 74 -1.69 -4.51 12.46
CA PRO A 74 -0.33 -4.67 11.98
C PRO A 74 0.17 -6.11 12.16
N THR A 75 0.71 -6.68 11.08
CA THR A 75 1.27 -8.05 11.07
C THR A 75 2.80 -8.08 11.18
N LYS A 76 3.46 -6.92 11.10
CA LYS A 76 4.91 -6.77 11.15
C LYS A 76 5.29 -5.62 12.10
N ALA A 77 6.45 -5.74 12.74
CA ALA A 77 6.91 -4.79 13.76
C ALA A 77 7.18 -3.37 13.22
N ASP A 78 7.47 -3.25 11.93
CA ASP A 78 7.74 -1.99 11.24
C ASP A 78 6.47 -1.30 10.71
N ILE A 79 5.29 -1.88 10.98
CA ILE A 79 3.97 -1.32 10.65
C ILE A 79 3.31 -0.92 11.98
N LYS A 80 2.92 0.36 12.09
CA LYS A 80 2.29 0.91 13.29
C LYS A 80 0.79 0.59 13.26
N LYS A 81 0.21 0.34 14.45
CA LYS A 81 -1.25 0.28 14.60
C LYS A 81 -1.82 1.68 14.40
N ILE A 82 -2.53 1.91 13.30
CA ILE A 82 -3.12 3.19 12.93
C ILE A 82 -4.54 2.94 12.43
N ASP A 83 -5.51 3.63 13.02
CA ASP A 83 -6.87 3.70 12.53
C ASP A 83 -7.00 4.92 11.63
N LEU A 84 -7.49 4.72 10.39
CA LEU A 84 -7.66 5.80 9.42
C LEU A 84 -8.71 6.82 9.88
N LEU A 85 -9.71 6.41 10.65
CA LEU A 85 -10.73 7.32 11.20
C LEU A 85 -10.25 8.08 12.44
N ALA A 86 -9.06 7.73 12.97
CA ALA A 86 -8.50 8.34 14.17
C ALA A 86 -6.97 8.46 14.04
N LEU A 87 -6.52 9.18 13.00
CA LEU A 87 -5.10 9.35 12.73
C LEU A 87 -4.39 10.04 13.92
N PRO A 88 -3.33 9.45 14.49
CA PRO A 88 -2.61 10.00 15.65
C PRO A 88 -1.55 11.03 15.22
N PHE A 89 -1.86 11.86 14.23
CA PHE A 89 -0.94 12.83 13.64
C PHE A 89 -1.56 14.22 13.64
N SER A 90 -0.71 15.25 13.72
CA SER A 90 -1.13 16.62 13.49
C SER A 90 -1.55 16.85 12.03
N GLU A 91 -2.36 17.88 11.81
CA GLU A 91 -2.66 18.37 10.47
C GLU A 91 -1.36 18.73 9.71
N ASN A 92 -1.38 18.60 8.38
CA ASN A 92 -0.26 18.93 7.48
C ASN A 92 1.06 18.23 7.81
N THR A 93 1.00 17.00 8.36
CA THR A 93 2.20 16.22 8.70
C THR A 93 2.82 15.51 7.49
N PHE A 94 2.01 15.13 6.49
CA PHE A 94 2.47 14.34 5.35
C PHE A 94 2.23 15.09 4.04
N ASP A 95 3.21 15.00 3.14
CA ASP A 95 3.10 15.51 1.78
C ASP A 95 2.33 14.53 0.88
N ILE A 96 2.44 13.22 1.18
CA ILE A 96 1.80 12.15 0.41
C ILE A 96 1.16 11.13 1.36
N VAL A 97 -0.10 10.80 1.10
CA VAL A 97 -0.83 9.72 1.77
C VAL A 97 -1.23 8.68 0.73
N ILE A 98 -0.94 7.41 1.01
CA ILE A 98 -1.30 6.25 0.19
C ILE A 98 -2.30 5.40 0.98
N ALA A 99 -3.51 5.26 0.44
CA ALA A 99 -4.60 4.46 0.99
C ALA A 99 -5.22 3.60 -0.13
N ASN A 100 -4.47 2.64 -0.65
CA ASN A 100 -4.89 1.79 -1.76
C ASN A 100 -5.75 0.62 -1.26
N HIS A 101 -6.97 0.49 -1.76
CA HIS A 101 -7.92 -0.55 -1.31
C HIS A 101 -8.21 -0.53 0.21
N VAL A 102 -8.25 0.67 0.81
CA VAL A 102 -8.52 0.86 2.24
C VAL A 102 -9.92 1.42 2.49
N LEU A 103 -10.37 2.37 1.65
CA LEU A 103 -11.60 3.11 1.90
C LEU A 103 -12.87 2.24 1.80
N GLU A 104 -12.83 1.14 1.05
CA GLU A 104 -13.95 0.18 1.01
C GLU A 104 -14.15 -0.58 2.32
N HIS A 105 -13.20 -0.49 3.25
CA HIS A 105 -13.22 -1.19 4.53
C HIS A 105 -13.54 -0.27 5.70
N VAL A 106 -13.63 1.05 5.48
CA VAL A 106 -14.05 1.99 6.52
C VAL A 106 -15.56 2.13 6.55
N LYS A 107 -16.11 2.41 7.74
CA LYS A 107 -17.55 2.49 7.96
C LYS A 107 -18.18 3.75 7.34
N ASP A 108 -17.42 4.84 7.33
CA ASP A 108 -17.75 6.12 6.72
C ASP A 108 -16.51 6.59 5.96
N ASP A 109 -16.54 6.46 4.65
CA ASP A 109 -15.43 6.84 3.77
C ASP A 109 -15.34 8.35 3.58
N THR A 110 -16.43 9.08 3.83
CA THR A 110 -16.45 10.55 3.75
C THR A 110 -15.70 11.17 4.93
N GLU A 111 -15.77 10.55 6.12
CA GLU A 111 -14.97 10.96 7.28
C GLU A 111 -13.46 10.71 7.08
N ALA A 112 -13.10 9.76 6.20
CA ALA A 112 -11.71 9.38 5.96
C ALA A 112 -10.97 10.22 4.89
N LEU A 113 -11.68 11.11 4.18
CA LEU A 113 -11.15 11.98 3.11
C LEU A 113 -10.78 13.36 3.64
#